data_AF-A0A2G6SZG3-F1
#
_entry.id   AF-A0A2G6SZG3-F1
#
_cell.length_a   1.000
_cell.length_b   1.000
_cell.length_c   1.000
_cell.angle_alpha   90.00
_cell.angle_beta   90.00
_cell.angle_gamma   90.00
#
_symmetry.space_group_name_H-M   'P 1'
#
loop_
_entity.id
_entity.type
_entity.pdbx_description
1 polymer ?
#
loop_
_entity_poly.entity_id
_entity_poly.type
_entity_poly.pdbx_seq_one_letter_code
_entity_poly.pdbx_strand_id
1 'polypeptide(L)'
;MSEQVSVCEYAPVDQAKSKWLNNILLPLVDACRFERKIEVTISPLHTGKYPCAGMSPVRHFRGLKPFIYLSGQYQFWRKETIACIYLHECAHKLIDIAGIKRNEYPKESHGPIFLLVEMVLFNRADQASNLEHKLFSRINFYDFSDQPYLPDEASEHEYIWRPLVLQFALSNYESLANSDLSAEQIAEKAWDLWDDFRIDKIIIENRKNKEIEELEKSKSQLREQNSKLRNQLTAFIMLIFVLPMIGVGAYLMSLLRAS
;
A
#
# COMPACT_ATOMS: atom_id res chain seq x y z
N MET A 1 13.11 27.46 -33.23
CA MET A 1 12.61 28.25 -32.08
C MET A 1 11.65 27.34 -31.33
N SER A 2 12.03 26.85 -30.15
CA SER A 2 11.12 26.01 -29.35
C SER A 2 9.97 26.89 -28.87
N GLU A 3 8.72 26.52 -29.17
CA GLU A 3 7.57 27.10 -28.48
C GLU A 3 7.83 27.02 -26.97
N GLN A 4 7.72 28.14 -26.26
CA GLN A 4 7.78 28.16 -24.81
C GLN A 4 6.64 27.27 -24.29
N VAL A 5 6.98 26.05 -23.90
CA VAL A 5 6.02 25.08 -23.36
C VAL A 5 5.49 25.65 -22.05
N SER A 6 4.22 26.01 -22.03
CA SER A 6 3.51 26.44 -20.82
C SER A 6 2.96 25.22 -20.09
N VAL A 7 2.87 25.19 -18.77
CA VAL A 7 2.12 24.16 -17.97
C VAL A 7 0.70 24.66 -17.66
N CYS A 8 0.51 25.98 -17.57
CA CYS A 8 -0.76 26.63 -17.24
C CYS A 8 -1.12 27.77 -18.22
N GLU A 9 -2.35 27.78 -18.73
CA GLU A 9 -2.85 28.84 -19.64
C GLU A 9 -3.98 29.63 -18.98
N TYR A 10 -3.80 30.95 -18.87
CA TYR A 10 -4.84 31.88 -18.41
C TYR A 10 -5.22 32.90 -19.49
N ALA A 11 -6.35 33.59 -19.28
CA ALA A 11 -6.77 34.72 -20.10
C ALA A 11 -5.69 35.83 -20.16
N PRO A 12 -5.67 36.68 -21.22
CA PRO A 12 -4.56 37.60 -21.52
C PRO A 12 -4.12 38.56 -20.40
N VAL A 13 -5.01 38.92 -19.48
CA VAL A 13 -4.71 39.81 -18.33
C VAL A 13 -3.90 39.10 -17.23
N ASP A 14 -3.86 37.75 -17.24
CA ASP A 14 -3.20 36.90 -16.25
C ASP A 14 -1.94 36.19 -16.79
N GLN A 15 -1.38 36.63 -17.93
CA GLN A 15 -0.14 36.08 -18.50
C GLN A 15 1.05 36.14 -17.53
N ALA A 16 1.16 37.19 -16.71
CA ALA A 16 2.21 37.31 -15.71
C ALA A 16 2.12 36.23 -14.63
N LYS A 17 0.89 35.89 -14.18
CA LYS A 17 0.65 34.81 -13.21
C LYS A 17 0.91 33.44 -13.82
N SER A 18 0.51 33.24 -15.08
CA SER A 18 0.82 32.03 -15.86
C SER A 18 2.32 31.80 -15.92
N LYS A 19 3.08 32.85 -16.29
CA LYS A 19 4.53 32.82 -16.38
C LYS A 19 5.17 32.53 -15.04
N TRP A 20 4.71 33.19 -13.97
CA TRP A 20 5.20 32.95 -12.61
C TRP A 20 4.98 31.49 -12.17
N LEU A 21 3.79 30.94 -12.40
CA LEU A 21 3.48 29.55 -12.05
C LEU A 21 4.32 28.57 -12.89
N ASN A 22 4.43 28.80 -14.19
CA ASN A 22 5.27 27.98 -15.08
C ASN A 22 6.74 27.97 -14.67
N ASN A 23 7.27 29.09 -14.16
CA ASN A 23 8.64 29.15 -13.63
C ASN A 23 8.86 28.25 -12.41
N ILE A 24 7.79 27.86 -11.71
CA ILE A 24 7.84 26.92 -10.59
C ILE A 24 7.63 25.50 -11.10
N LEU A 25 6.68 25.28 -12.01
CA LEU A 25 6.23 23.94 -12.40
C LEU A 25 7.09 23.29 -13.49
N LEU A 26 7.59 24.04 -14.47
CA LEU A 26 8.37 23.48 -15.58
C LEU A 26 9.61 22.70 -15.12
N PRO A 27 10.43 23.20 -14.17
CA PRO A 27 11.55 22.42 -13.66
C PRO A 27 11.12 21.09 -13.02
N LEU A 28 9.91 21.01 -12.46
CA LEU A 28 9.38 19.78 -11.86
C LEU A 28 8.94 18.78 -12.95
N VAL A 29 8.32 19.28 -14.02
CA VAL A 29 7.94 18.49 -15.20
C VAL A 29 9.19 17.85 -15.82
N ASP A 30 10.26 18.65 -15.99
CA ASP A 30 11.53 18.18 -16.53
C ASP A 30 12.22 17.19 -15.57
N ALA A 31 12.31 17.53 -14.28
CA ALA A 31 12.91 16.68 -13.25
C ALA A 31 12.25 15.30 -13.16
N CYS A 32 10.92 15.27 -13.22
CA CYS A 32 10.14 14.05 -13.11
C CYS A 32 10.00 13.29 -14.44
N ARG A 33 10.43 13.89 -15.56
CA ARG A 33 10.40 13.31 -16.90
C ARG A 33 8.98 12.97 -17.37
N PHE A 34 8.07 13.92 -17.29
CA PHE A 34 6.72 13.75 -17.83
C PHE A 34 6.76 13.66 -19.38
N GLU A 35 6.14 12.62 -19.96
CA GLU A 35 5.97 12.50 -21.41
C GLU A 35 4.93 13.50 -21.93
N ARG A 36 3.89 13.73 -21.13
CA ARG A 36 2.73 14.54 -21.49
C ARG A 36 2.58 15.70 -20.53
N LYS A 37 2.29 16.88 -21.09
CA LYS A 37 1.87 18.03 -20.30
C LYS A 37 0.54 17.75 -19.61
N ILE A 38 0.53 17.83 -18.28
CA ILE A 38 -0.70 17.91 -17.48
C ILE A 38 -1.08 19.38 -17.37
N GLU A 39 -2.25 19.74 -17.89
CA GLU A 39 -2.75 21.11 -17.84
C GLU A 39 -3.14 21.49 -16.41
N VAL A 40 -2.72 22.67 -15.97
CA VAL A 40 -3.11 23.21 -14.65
C VAL A 40 -4.18 24.26 -14.84
N THR A 41 -5.26 24.16 -14.08
CA THR A 41 -6.28 25.21 -13.96
C THR A 41 -6.33 25.72 -12.54
N ILE A 42 -6.26 27.05 -12.37
CA ILE A 42 -6.48 27.65 -11.06
C ILE A 42 -7.96 28.01 -10.89
N SER A 43 -8.58 27.48 -9.85
CA SER A 43 -9.99 27.67 -9.54
C SER A 43 -10.19 27.80 -8.05
N PRO A 44 -11.21 28.50 -7.53
CA PRO A 44 -11.68 28.24 -6.18
C PRO A 44 -12.12 26.77 -6.09
N LEU A 45 -11.57 26.03 -5.13
CA LEU A 45 -11.84 24.60 -4.94
C LEU A 45 -12.46 24.36 -3.56
N HIS A 46 -13.59 23.64 -3.56
CA HIS A 46 -14.26 23.20 -2.35
C HIS A 46 -14.64 21.73 -2.48
N THR A 47 -14.31 20.94 -1.47
CA THR A 47 -14.85 19.58 -1.29
C THR A 47 -15.87 19.65 -0.17
N GLY A 48 -17.14 19.85 -0.54
CA GLY A 48 -18.22 20.05 0.43
C GLY A 48 -18.02 21.31 1.28
N LYS A 49 -17.73 21.15 2.58
CA LYS A 49 -17.57 22.26 3.55
C LYS A 49 -16.15 22.85 3.64
N TYR A 50 -15.14 22.20 3.09
CA TYR A 50 -13.74 22.60 3.31
C TYR A 50 -13.07 23.03 1.98
N PRO A 51 -12.22 24.08 2.01
CA PRO A 51 -11.40 24.44 0.88
C PRO A 51 -10.38 23.33 0.61
N CYS A 52 -10.29 22.89 -0.64
CA CYS A 52 -9.26 21.94 -1.08
C CYS A 52 -8.07 22.71 -1.66
N ALA A 53 -6.85 22.18 -1.53
CA ALA A 53 -5.63 22.83 -2.02
C ALA A 53 -5.32 22.46 -3.49
N GLY A 54 -5.64 21.24 -3.90
CA GLY A 54 -5.57 20.73 -5.26
C GLY A 54 -6.74 19.80 -5.57
N MET A 55 -6.95 19.47 -6.83
CA MET A 55 -7.92 18.44 -7.21
C MET A 55 -7.56 17.85 -8.56
N SER A 56 -7.45 16.53 -8.63
CA SER A 56 -7.37 15.75 -9.86
C SER A 56 -8.74 15.16 -10.20
N PRO A 57 -9.44 15.64 -11.24
CA PRO A 57 -10.74 15.10 -11.63
C PRO A 57 -10.60 13.67 -12.15
N VAL A 58 -11.06 12.70 -11.37
CA VAL A 58 -10.96 11.27 -11.70
C VAL A 58 -11.58 11.01 -13.07
N ARG A 59 -10.82 10.39 -13.98
CA ARG A 59 -11.26 10.00 -15.35
C ARG A 59 -11.71 11.13 -16.29
N HIS A 60 -11.54 12.40 -15.91
CA HIS A 60 -11.90 13.52 -16.79
C HIS A 60 -10.67 14.07 -17.51
N PHE A 61 -10.86 14.39 -18.80
CA PHE A 61 -9.86 14.99 -19.68
C PHE A 61 -10.49 16.18 -20.42
N ARG A 62 -9.68 17.20 -20.76
CA ARG A 62 -10.09 18.27 -21.68
C ARG A 62 -9.74 17.84 -23.09
N GLY A 63 -10.68 17.16 -23.74
CA GLY A 63 -10.37 16.39 -24.96
C GLY A 63 -9.45 15.22 -24.61
N LEU A 64 -8.24 15.19 -25.21
CA LEU A 64 -7.22 14.17 -24.93
C LEU A 64 -6.21 14.59 -23.86
N LYS A 65 -6.36 15.79 -23.28
CA LYS A 65 -5.36 16.37 -22.39
C LYS A 65 -5.71 16.13 -20.92
N PRO A 66 -4.80 15.52 -20.14
CA PRO A 66 -4.98 15.41 -18.71
C PRO A 66 -4.89 16.79 -18.07
N PHE A 67 -5.70 17.03 -17.04
CA PHE A 67 -5.68 18.28 -16.31
C PHE A 67 -5.91 18.08 -14.82
N ILE A 68 -5.42 19.02 -14.05
CA ILE A 68 -5.60 19.12 -12.60
C ILE A 68 -6.00 20.55 -12.23
N TYR A 69 -6.54 20.70 -11.04
CA TYR A 69 -6.81 22.00 -10.45
C TYR A 69 -5.87 22.28 -9.29
N LEU A 70 -5.41 23.53 -9.15
CA LEU A 70 -4.88 24.04 -7.89
C LEU A 70 -5.78 25.18 -7.39
N SER A 71 -5.91 25.27 -6.08
CA SER A 71 -6.86 26.19 -5.47
C SER A 71 -6.40 27.64 -5.46
N GLY A 72 -7.15 28.53 -6.09
CA GLY A 72 -6.87 29.98 -6.00
C GLY A 72 -7.18 30.57 -4.61
N GLN A 73 -7.82 29.82 -3.71
CA GLN A 73 -8.24 30.27 -2.39
C GLN A 73 -7.22 29.94 -1.30
N TYR A 74 -6.34 28.97 -1.54
CA TYR A 74 -5.22 28.71 -0.66
C TYR A 74 -4.14 29.75 -0.92
N GLN A 75 -3.72 30.42 0.14
CA GLN A 75 -2.60 31.35 0.04
C GLN A 75 -1.31 30.54 -0.08
N PHE A 76 -0.93 30.23 -1.32
CA PHE A 76 0.34 29.58 -1.61
C PHE A 76 1.49 30.58 -1.44
N TRP A 77 1.90 30.79 -0.19
CA TRP A 77 2.96 31.75 0.12
C TRP A 77 4.35 31.27 -0.28
N ARG A 78 4.53 29.98 -0.56
CA ARG A 78 5.84 29.37 -0.81
C ARG A 78 5.83 28.42 -2.01
N LYS A 79 6.92 28.46 -2.79
CA LYS A 79 7.06 27.71 -4.06
C LYS A 79 6.98 26.20 -3.84
N GLU A 80 7.56 25.71 -2.75
CA GLU A 80 7.58 24.29 -2.43
C GLU A 80 6.20 23.76 -2.03
N THR A 81 5.31 24.59 -1.47
CA THR A 81 3.93 24.18 -1.21
C THR A 81 3.16 23.99 -2.51
N ILE A 82 3.38 24.90 -3.48
CA ILE A 82 2.81 24.77 -4.84
C ILE A 82 3.34 23.51 -5.52
N ALA A 83 4.66 23.29 -5.46
CA ALA A 83 5.31 22.12 -6.04
C ALA A 83 4.78 20.81 -5.43
N CYS A 84 4.64 20.76 -4.10
CA CYS A 84 4.10 19.61 -3.38
C CYS A 84 2.68 19.27 -3.85
N ILE A 85 1.78 20.24 -3.86
CA ILE A 85 0.38 20.02 -4.27
C ILE A 85 0.33 19.67 -5.76
N TYR A 86 1.10 20.36 -6.60
CA TYR A 86 1.16 20.06 -8.03
C TYR A 86 1.56 18.60 -8.29
N LEU A 87 2.66 18.14 -7.70
CA LEU A 87 3.14 16.78 -7.91
C LEU A 87 2.21 15.72 -7.27
N HIS A 88 1.57 16.04 -6.14
CA HIS A 88 0.52 15.20 -5.54
C HIS A 88 -0.65 14.98 -6.50
N GLU A 89 -1.20 16.06 -7.06
CA GLU A 89 -2.30 15.96 -8.03
C GLU A 89 -1.87 15.30 -9.34
N CYS A 90 -0.63 15.52 -9.77
CA CYS A 90 -0.04 14.82 -10.90
C CYS A 90 0.07 13.30 -10.63
N ALA A 91 0.43 12.87 -9.43
CA ALA A 91 0.48 11.45 -9.08
C ALA A 91 -0.88 10.79 -9.26
N HIS A 92 -1.96 11.39 -8.74
CA HIS A 92 -3.32 10.91 -9.00
C HIS A 92 -3.61 10.81 -10.51
N LYS A 93 -3.26 11.87 -11.27
CA LYS A 93 -3.55 11.90 -12.70
C LYS A 93 -2.76 10.87 -13.51
N LEU A 94 -1.51 10.61 -13.15
CA LEU A 94 -0.67 9.59 -13.79
C LEU A 94 -1.25 8.19 -13.54
N ILE A 95 -1.72 7.92 -12.32
CA ILE A 95 -2.33 6.64 -11.95
C ILE A 95 -3.66 6.44 -12.67
N ASP A 96 -4.48 7.49 -12.80
CA ASP A 96 -5.68 7.46 -13.63
C ASP A 96 -5.35 7.06 -15.08
N ILE A 97 -4.32 7.68 -15.68
CA ILE A 97 -3.91 7.40 -17.06
C ILE A 97 -3.45 5.95 -17.19
N ALA A 98 -2.59 5.48 -16.28
CA ALA A 98 -2.10 4.10 -16.27
C ALA A 98 -3.25 3.09 -16.09
N GLY A 99 -4.18 3.38 -15.17
CA GLY A 99 -5.37 2.55 -14.94
C GLY A 99 -6.25 2.45 -16.20
N ILE A 100 -6.55 3.58 -16.85
CA ILE A 100 -7.34 3.59 -18.09
C ILE A 100 -6.68 2.71 -19.17
N LYS A 101 -5.35 2.75 -19.32
CA LYS A 101 -4.63 1.88 -20.27
C LYS A 101 -4.77 0.40 -19.94
N ARG A 102 -4.81 0.05 -18.66
CA ARG A 102 -4.98 -1.34 -18.16
C ARG A 102 -6.44 -1.80 -18.14
N ASN A 103 -7.40 -0.91 -18.40
CA ASN A 103 -8.82 -1.15 -18.10
C ASN A 103 -9.06 -1.51 -16.61
N GLU A 104 -8.21 -0.98 -15.74
CA GLU A 104 -8.30 -1.12 -14.28
C GLU A 104 -8.44 0.26 -13.66
N TYR A 105 -9.23 0.38 -12.62
CA TYR A 105 -9.48 1.68 -12.00
C TYR A 105 -8.95 1.68 -10.58
N PRO A 106 -8.18 2.71 -10.19
CA PRO A 106 -7.82 2.87 -8.79
C PRO A 106 -9.13 2.98 -7.99
N LYS A 107 -9.33 2.02 -7.09
CA LYS A 107 -10.45 2.01 -6.13
C LYS A 107 -10.17 2.95 -4.95
N GLU A 108 -8.92 3.37 -4.82
CA GLU A 108 -8.34 4.11 -3.72
C GLU A 108 -7.74 5.40 -4.27
N SER A 109 -8.04 6.52 -3.62
CA SER A 109 -7.41 7.81 -3.87
C SER A 109 -5.95 7.79 -3.41
N HIS A 110 -5.71 7.35 -2.16
CA HIS A 110 -4.39 7.38 -1.52
C HIS A 110 -3.87 5.97 -1.17
N GLY A 111 -3.94 5.06 -2.14
CA GLY A 111 -3.48 3.66 -2.01
C GLY A 111 -1.97 3.44 -2.22
N PRO A 112 -1.49 2.18 -2.21
CA PRO A 112 -0.06 1.85 -2.33
C PRO A 112 0.62 2.32 -3.61
N ILE A 113 -0.08 2.24 -4.74
CA ILE A 113 0.43 2.73 -6.02
C ILE A 113 0.60 4.25 -5.96
N PHE A 114 -0.34 4.97 -5.32
CA PHE A 114 -0.27 6.41 -5.13
C PHE A 114 0.95 6.81 -4.30
N LEU A 115 1.15 6.17 -3.14
CA LEU A 115 2.32 6.40 -2.30
C LEU A 115 3.63 6.25 -3.07
N LEU A 116 3.78 5.15 -3.82
CA LEU A 116 5.01 4.89 -4.56
C LEU A 116 5.25 5.94 -5.64
N VAL A 117 4.23 6.30 -6.43
CA VAL A 117 4.36 7.32 -7.48
C VAL A 117 4.69 8.68 -6.87
N GLU A 118 4.01 9.10 -5.80
CA GLU A 118 4.29 10.37 -5.10
C GLU A 118 5.74 10.41 -4.57
N MET A 119 6.19 9.35 -3.91
CA MET A 119 7.57 9.23 -3.42
C MET A 119 8.60 9.37 -4.54
N VAL A 120 8.36 8.73 -5.69
CA VAL A 120 9.26 8.82 -6.84
C VAL A 120 9.32 10.24 -7.40
N LEU A 121 8.16 10.88 -7.62
CA LEU A 121 8.09 12.25 -8.14
C LEU A 121 8.78 13.24 -7.19
N PHE A 122 8.53 13.11 -5.89
CA PHE A 122 9.10 14.02 -4.89
C PHE A 122 10.61 13.82 -4.76
N ASN A 123 11.10 12.58 -4.80
CA ASN A 123 12.53 12.30 -4.78
C ASN A 123 13.23 12.90 -6.02
N ARG A 124 12.67 12.68 -7.23
CA ARG A 124 13.20 13.28 -8.46
C ARG A 124 13.23 14.80 -8.41
N ALA A 125 12.14 15.42 -7.95
CA ALA A 125 12.08 16.86 -7.77
C ALA A 125 13.14 17.36 -6.76
N ASP A 126 13.36 16.63 -5.67
CA ASP A 126 14.36 16.99 -4.66
C ASP A 126 15.80 16.84 -5.15
N GLN A 127 16.07 15.92 -6.07
CA GLN A 127 17.39 15.73 -6.68
C GLN A 127 17.70 16.83 -7.72
N ALA A 128 16.69 17.29 -8.47
CA ALA A 128 16.89 18.18 -9.61
C ALA A 128 16.56 19.66 -9.34
N SER A 129 15.71 19.95 -8.35
CA SER A 129 15.23 21.33 -8.10
C SER A 129 16.01 22.03 -6.99
N ASN A 130 16.15 23.35 -7.16
CA ASN A 130 16.69 24.25 -6.13
C ASN A 130 15.60 24.74 -5.17
N LEU A 131 14.62 23.90 -4.84
CA LEU A 131 13.63 24.24 -3.83
C LEU A 131 14.30 24.39 -2.47
N GLU A 132 13.93 25.44 -1.73
CA GLU A 132 14.50 25.77 -0.41
C GLU A 132 14.26 24.63 0.61
N HIS A 133 13.13 23.93 0.47
CA HIS A 133 12.79 22.79 1.30
C HIS A 133 12.51 21.56 0.43
N LYS A 134 12.93 20.41 0.94
CA LYS A 134 12.75 19.11 0.30
C LYS A 134 11.29 18.67 0.36
N LEU A 135 10.74 18.29 -0.79
CA LEU A 135 9.37 17.82 -0.94
C LEU A 135 9.18 16.44 -0.31
N PHE A 136 10.16 15.56 -0.40
CA PHE A 136 10.07 14.19 0.13
C PHE A 136 9.79 14.16 1.64
N SER A 137 10.37 15.10 2.39
CA SER A 137 10.09 15.26 3.84
C SER A 137 8.67 15.74 4.17
N ARG A 138 7.89 16.15 3.16
CA ARG A 138 6.50 16.61 3.31
C ARG A 138 5.48 15.51 3.02
N ILE A 139 5.91 14.32 2.60
CA ILE A 139 5.01 13.18 2.42
C ILE A 139 4.42 12.84 3.78
N ASN A 140 3.10 12.97 3.89
CA ASN A 140 2.38 12.58 5.10
C ASN A 140 2.06 11.09 5.03
N PHE A 141 2.92 10.26 5.64
CA PHE A 141 2.72 8.81 5.73
C PHE A 141 1.43 8.38 6.44
N TYR A 142 0.69 9.32 7.04
CA TYR A 142 -0.62 9.09 7.62
C TYR A 142 -1.81 9.38 6.67
N ASP A 143 -1.61 10.18 5.61
CA ASP A 143 -2.65 10.51 4.61
C ASP A 143 -2.94 9.36 3.63
N PHE A 144 -2.16 8.29 3.66
CA PHE A 144 -2.48 7.01 3.00
C PHE A 144 -3.58 6.30 3.82
N SER A 145 -4.79 6.85 3.73
CA SER A 145 -5.97 6.42 4.47
C SER A 145 -6.71 5.26 3.81
N ASP A 146 -6.48 5.05 2.53
CA ASP A 146 -7.29 4.12 1.75
C ASP A 146 -6.76 2.69 1.88
N GLN A 147 -7.61 1.85 2.44
CA GLN A 147 -7.36 0.43 2.57
C GLN A 147 -7.16 -0.21 1.19
N PRO A 148 -6.07 -0.96 0.97
CA PRO A 148 -5.85 -1.65 -0.29
C PRO A 148 -6.91 -2.72 -0.52
N TYR A 149 -7.37 -2.85 -1.76
CA TYR A 149 -8.25 -3.94 -2.16
C TYR A 149 -7.49 -5.28 -2.16
N LEU A 150 -7.62 -6.01 -1.05
CA LEU A 150 -7.13 -7.37 -0.86
C LEU A 150 -8.30 -8.36 -0.89
N PRO A 151 -8.13 -9.57 -1.45
CA PRO A 151 -9.22 -10.54 -1.61
C PRO A 151 -9.67 -11.25 -0.31
N ASP A 152 -9.00 -11.05 0.83
CA ASP A 152 -9.27 -11.77 2.10
C ASP A 152 -9.56 -10.84 3.30
N GLU A 153 -10.05 -11.42 4.41
CA GLU A 153 -10.39 -10.76 5.70
C GLU A 153 -9.21 -10.00 6.35
N ALA A 154 -7.97 -10.29 5.96
CA ALA A 154 -6.78 -9.51 6.35
C ALA A 154 -6.84 -8.04 5.89
N SER A 155 -7.78 -7.71 5.02
CA SER A 155 -8.06 -6.35 4.55
C SER A 155 -8.64 -5.44 5.63
N GLU A 156 -9.37 -5.96 6.63
CA GLU A 156 -10.21 -5.13 7.53
C GLU A 156 -9.43 -4.35 8.61
N HIS A 157 -8.11 -4.51 8.70
CA HIS A 157 -7.33 -4.00 9.81
C HIS A 157 -6.14 -3.16 9.36
N GLU A 158 -6.20 -1.85 9.66
CA GLU A 158 -5.19 -0.83 9.32
C GLU A 158 -3.77 -1.20 9.74
N TYR A 159 -3.60 -1.78 10.94
CA TYR A 159 -2.29 -2.20 11.45
C TYR A 159 -1.65 -3.33 10.63
N ILE A 160 -2.43 -4.05 9.82
CA ILE A 160 -1.94 -5.13 8.95
C ILE A 160 -1.50 -4.56 7.61
N TRP A 161 -2.34 -3.76 6.95
CA TRP A 161 -2.05 -3.33 5.58
C TRP A 161 -1.13 -2.11 5.50
N ARG A 162 -1.20 -1.16 6.46
CA ARG A 162 -0.39 0.07 6.40
C ARG A 162 1.13 -0.20 6.40
N PRO A 163 1.68 -1.11 7.24
CA PRO A 163 3.10 -1.46 7.15
C PRO A 163 3.50 -2.12 5.82
N LEU A 164 2.60 -2.89 5.20
CA LEU A 164 2.85 -3.54 3.91
C LEU A 164 2.91 -2.52 2.77
N VAL A 165 2.01 -1.55 2.78
CA VAL A 165 2.01 -0.43 1.82
C VAL A 165 3.30 0.39 1.94
N LEU A 166 3.71 0.72 3.16
CA LEU A 166 4.98 1.41 3.41
C LEU A 166 6.18 0.57 2.97
N GLN A 167 6.21 -0.72 3.30
CA GLN A 167 7.27 -1.64 2.88
C GLN A 167 7.38 -1.70 1.35
N PHE A 168 6.25 -1.84 0.67
CA PHE A 168 6.17 -1.85 -0.79
C PHE A 168 6.78 -0.56 -1.37
N ALA A 169 6.34 0.61 -0.91
CA ALA A 169 6.82 1.86 -1.46
C ALA A 169 8.31 2.10 -1.16
N LEU A 170 8.74 1.89 0.09
CA LEU A 170 10.14 2.04 0.51
C LEU A 170 11.10 1.10 -0.22
N SER A 171 10.64 -0.11 -0.57
CA SER A 171 11.48 -1.08 -1.28
C SER A 171 11.69 -0.75 -2.76
N ASN A 172 10.86 0.12 -3.35
CA ASN A 172 10.84 0.37 -4.78
C ASN A 172 11.19 1.82 -5.18
N TYR A 173 10.92 2.81 -4.33
CA TYR A 173 10.95 4.21 -4.74
C TYR A 173 12.34 4.69 -5.19
N GLU A 174 13.44 4.31 -4.54
CA GLU A 174 14.79 4.78 -4.93
C GLU A 174 15.20 4.26 -6.29
N SER A 175 15.00 2.96 -6.54
CA SER A 175 15.32 2.34 -7.82
C SER A 175 14.51 2.97 -8.95
N LEU A 176 13.23 3.26 -8.71
CA LEU A 176 12.35 3.92 -9.67
C LEU A 176 12.73 5.39 -9.89
N ALA A 177 13.02 6.13 -8.83
CA ALA A 177 13.45 7.53 -8.92
C ALA A 177 14.73 7.70 -9.73
N ASN A 178 15.69 6.78 -9.56
CA ASN A 178 16.97 6.79 -10.28
C ASN A 178 16.90 6.11 -11.67
N SER A 179 15.76 5.51 -12.03
CA SER A 179 15.60 4.87 -13.33
C SER A 179 15.40 5.87 -14.46
N ASP A 180 15.57 5.41 -15.70
CA ASP A 180 15.33 6.24 -16.88
C ASP A 180 13.87 6.39 -17.30
N LEU A 181 12.95 5.73 -16.59
CA LEU A 181 11.52 5.72 -16.89
C LEU A 181 10.90 7.11 -16.77
N SER A 182 9.97 7.42 -17.66
CA SER A 182 9.13 8.62 -17.56
C SER A 182 8.15 8.56 -16.39
N ALA A 183 7.55 9.69 -16.02
CA ALA A 183 6.53 9.72 -14.97
C ALA A 183 5.34 8.79 -15.26
N GLU A 184 4.91 8.72 -16.52
CA GLU A 184 3.85 7.82 -16.98
C GLU A 184 4.26 6.36 -16.88
N GLN A 185 5.48 6.01 -17.31
CA GLN A 185 6.00 4.65 -17.20
C GLN A 185 6.21 4.23 -15.74
N ILE A 186 6.57 5.15 -14.85
CA ILE A 186 6.63 4.89 -13.41
C ILE A 186 5.26 4.51 -12.87
N ALA A 187 4.20 5.22 -13.25
CA ALA A 187 2.84 4.88 -12.82
C ALA A 187 2.40 3.51 -13.34
N GLU A 188 2.69 3.18 -14.60
CA GLU A 188 2.44 1.84 -15.16
C GLU A 188 3.22 0.75 -14.42
N LYS A 189 4.51 0.98 -14.18
CA LYS A 189 5.36 0.02 -13.47
C LYS A 189 4.95 -0.17 -12.02
N ALA A 190 4.44 0.88 -11.36
CA ALA A 190 3.94 0.81 -10.00
C ALA A 190 2.70 -0.11 -9.89
N TRP A 191 1.83 -0.15 -10.90
CA TRP A 191 0.75 -1.14 -10.99
C TRP A 191 1.30 -2.57 -11.02
N ASP A 192 2.25 -2.85 -11.93
CA ASP A 192 2.85 -4.20 -12.05
C ASP A 192 3.52 -4.65 -10.74
N LEU A 193 4.32 -3.77 -10.14
CA LEU A 193 5.02 -4.07 -8.88
C LEU A 193 4.03 -4.31 -7.73
N TRP A 194 2.92 -3.57 -7.70
CA TRP A 194 1.90 -3.77 -6.67
C TRP A 194 1.16 -5.10 -6.88
N ASP A 195 0.84 -5.45 -8.12
CA ASP A 195 0.23 -6.74 -8.46
C ASP A 195 1.13 -7.90 -8.03
N ASP A 196 2.41 -7.85 -8.38
CA ASP A 196 3.41 -8.85 -7.98
C ASP A 196 3.53 -8.94 -6.45
N PHE A 197 3.69 -7.80 -5.77
CA PHE A 197 3.83 -7.74 -4.31
C PHE A 197 2.59 -8.29 -3.58
N ARG A 198 1.40 -7.95 -4.07
CA ARG A 198 0.12 -8.43 -3.53
C ARG A 198 -0.03 -9.94 -3.72
N ILE A 199 0.31 -10.45 -4.90
CA ILE A 199 0.27 -11.90 -5.19
C ILE A 199 1.24 -12.65 -4.28
N ASP A 200 2.48 -12.19 -4.15
CA ASP A 200 3.49 -12.82 -3.31
C ASP A 200 3.06 -12.88 -1.84
N LYS A 201 2.42 -11.82 -1.33
CA LYS A 201 1.89 -11.80 0.04
C LYS A 201 0.72 -12.76 0.22
N ILE A 202 -0.23 -12.83 -0.71
CA ILE A 202 -1.34 -13.79 -0.67
C ILE A 202 -0.80 -15.23 -0.70
N ILE A 203 0.21 -15.51 -1.53
CA ILE A 203 0.83 -16.84 -1.60
C ILE A 203 1.58 -17.17 -0.30
N ILE A 204 2.35 -16.22 0.25
CA ILE A 204 3.10 -16.42 1.51
C ILE A 204 2.15 -16.64 2.68
N GLU A 205 1.08 -15.87 2.79
CA GLU A 205 0.12 -15.99 3.90
C GLU A 205 -0.68 -17.29 3.79
N ASN A 206 -1.12 -17.66 2.58
CA ASN A 206 -1.77 -18.96 2.35
C ASN A 206 -0.85 -20.15 2.62
N ARG A 207 0.46 -20.04 2.35
CA ARG A 207 1.44 -21.07 2.73
C ARG A 207 1.60 -21.18 4.23
N LYS A 208 1.74 -20.05 4.95
CA LYS A 208 1.82 -20.05 6.42
C LYS A 208 0.57 -20.64 7.07
N ASN A 209 -0.62 -20.29 6.58
CA ASN A 209 -1.88 -20.82 7.12
C ASN A 209 -1.98 -22.32 6.91
N LYS A 210 -1.56 -22.85 5.74
CA LYS A 210 -1.46 -24.29 5.50
C LYS A 210 -0.47 -24.98 6.42
N GLU A 211 0.71 -24.41 6.63
CA GLU A 211 1.72 -24.95 7.56
C GLU A 211 1.20 -25.00 9.00
N ILE A 212 0.48 -23.96 9.44
CA ILE A 212 -0.17 -23.92 10.76
C ILE A 212 -1.24 -25.00 10.87
N GLU A 213 -2.11 -25.15 9.88
CA GLU A 213 -3.17 -26.16 9.87
C GLU A 213 -2.60 -27.59 9.91
N GLU A 214 -1.52 -27.87 9.16
CA GLU A 214 -0.81 -29.15 9.19
C GLU A 214 -0.15 -29.43 10.55
N LEU A 215 0.44 -28.41 11.17
CA LEU A 215 1.00 -28.48 12.52
C LEU A 215 -0.08 -28.79 13.57
N GLU A 216 -1.24 -28.13 13.50
CA GLU A 216 -2.36 -28.37 14.41
C GLU A 216 -2.93 -29.79 14.27
N LYS A 217 -3.08 -30.26 13.02
CA LYS A 217 -3.52 -31.63 12.73
C LYS A 217 -2.54 -32.67 13.28
N SER A 218 -1.23 -32.47 13.06
CA SER A 218 -0.18 -33.36 13.57
C SER A 218 -0.16 -33.39 15.10
N LYS A 219 -0.32 -32.23 15.75
CA LYS A 219 -0.41 -32.10 17.21
C LYS A 219 -1.64 -32.81 17.78
N SER A 220 -2.78 -32.75 17.08
CA SER A 220 -3.99 -33.47 17.46
C SER A 220 -3.79 -35.00 17.40
N GLN A 221 -3.21 -35.51 16.31
CA GLN A 221 -2.90 -36.94 16.15
C GLN A 221 -1.94 -37.45 17.22
N LEU A 222 -0.88 -36.69 17.53
CA LEU A 222 0.06 -37.02 18.61
C LEU A 222 -0.62 -37.09 19.98
N ARG A 223 -1.56 -36.17 20.27
CA ARG A 223 -2.34 -36.20 21.52
C ARG A 223 -3.20 -37.46 21.61
N GLU A 224 -3.84 -37.85 20.51
CA GLU A 224 -4.67 -39.06 20.46
C GLU A 224 -3.82 -40.33 20.66
N GLN A 225 -2.66 -40.42 20.00
CA GLN A 225 -1.73 -41.54 20.16
C GLN A 225 -1.19 -41.65 21.59
N ASN A 226 -0.80 -40.52 22.20
CA ASN A 226 -0.34 -40.50 23.59
C ASN A 226 -1.46 -40.93 24.56
N SER A 227 -2.71 -40.53 24.32
CA SER A 227 -3.86 -40.96 25.12
C SER A 227 -4.07 -42.47 25.02
N LYS A 228 -4.04 -43.03 23.80
CA LYS A 228 -4.13 -44.48 23.55
C LYS A 228 -3.01 -45.25 24.25
N LEU A 229 -1.76 -44.78 24.13
CA LEU A 229 -0.60 -45.40 24.78
C LEU A 229 -0.74 -45.37 26.30
N ARG A 230 -1.16 -44.24 26.88
CA ARG A 230 -1.38 -44.10 28.33
C ARG A 230 -2.46 -45.06 28.83
N ASN A 231 -3.55 -45.21 28.10
CA ASN A 231 -4.62 -46.15 28.44
C ASN A 231 -4.13 -47.60 28.34
N GLN A 232 -3.37 -47.95 27.31
CA GLN A 232 -2.75 -49.28 27.18
C GLN A 232 -1.78 -49.58 28.31
N LEU A 233 -0.90 -48.64 28.65
CA LEU A 233 0.04 -48.78 29.76
C LEU A 233 -0.71 -48.93 31.10
N THR A 234 -1.77 -48.15 31.31
CA THR A 234 -2.61 -48.25 32.50
C THR A 234 -3.27 -49.63 32.61
N ALA A 235 -3.84 -50.13 31.50
CA ALA A 235 -4.43 -51.47 31.44
C ALA A 235 -3.38 -52.56 31.70
N PHE A 236 -2.17 -52.41 31.14
CA PHE A 236 -1.05 -53.34 31.34
C PHE A 236 -0.59 -53.37 32.82
N ILE A 237 -0.45 -52.21 33.46
CA ILE A 237 -0.13 -52.11 34.89
C ILE A 237 -1.22 -52.75 35.75
N MET A 238 -2.50 -52.49 35.45
CA MET A 238 -3.63 -53.11 36.16
C MET A 238 -3.61 -54.64 36.04
N LEU A 239 -3.27 -55.17 34.86
CA LEU A 239 -3.22 -56.60 34.59
C LEU A 239 -2.05 -57.30 35.30
N ILE A 240 -0.88 -56.67 35.37
CA ILE A 240 0.31 -57.28 35.97
C ILE A 240 0.37 -57.12 37.49
N PHE A 241 0.01 -55.94 38.00
CA PHE A 241 0.28 -55.61 39.40
C PHE A 241 -0.98 -55.61 40.26
N VAL A 242 -2.12 -55.15 39.74
CA VAL A 242 -3.31 -54.90 40.58
C VAL A 242 -4.20 -56.13 40.65
N LEU A 243 -4.57 -56.70 39.50
CA LEU A 243 -5.45 -57.88 39.45
C LEU A 243 -4.89 -59.11 40.20
N PRO A 244 -3.59 -59.45 40.08
CA PRO A 244 -3.02 -60.56 40.84
C PRO A 244 -2.99 -60.29 42.34
N MET A 245 -2.73 -59.05 42.78
CA MET A 245 -2.75 -58.71 44.22
C MET A 245 -4.16 -58.79 44.82
N ILE A 246 -5.21 -58.44 44.06
CA ILE A 246 -6.60 -58.65 44.49
C ILE A 246 -6.89 -60.15 44.61
N GLY A 247 -6.45 -60.96 43.65
CA GLY A 247 -6.62 -62.42 43.70
C GLY A 247 -5.91 -63.08 44.89
N VAL A 248 -4.67 -62.66 45.18
CA VAL A 248 -3.90 -63.13 46.33
C VAL A 248 -4.52 -62.67 47.65
N GLY A 249 -4.98 -61.42 47.73
CA GLY A 249 -5.67 -60.89 48.92
C GLY A 249 -7.00 -61.58 49.21
N ALA A 250 -7.80 -61.85 48.18
CA ALA A 250 -9.06 -62.58 48.30
C ALA A 250 -8.82 -64.05 48.72
N TYR A 251 -7.79 -64.69 48.18
CA TYR A 251 -7.38 -66.05 48.55
C TYR A 251 -6.94 -66.12 50.02
N LEU A 252 -6.08 -65.21 50.47
CA LEU A 252 -5.64 -65.12 51.87
C LEU A 252 -6.80 -64.84 52.84
N MET A 253 -7.74 -63.97 52.49
CA MET A 253 -8.94 -63.72 53.29
C MET A 253 -9.89 -64.92 53.34
N SER A 254 -9.97 -65.72 52.28
CA SER A 254 -10.75 -66.97 52.27
C SER A 254 -10.13 -68.04 53.19
N LEU A 255 -8.80 -68.12 53.25
CA LEU A 255 -8.07 -69.01 54.14
C LEU A 255 -8.25 -68.62 55.62
N LEU A 256 -8.22 -67.31 55.93
CA LEU A 256 -8.42 -66.80 57.30
C LEU A 256 -9.87 -66.98 57.82
N ARG A 257 -10.87 -67.09 56.95
CA ARG A 257 -12.26 -67.39 57.35
C ARG A 257 -12.53 -68.89 57.55
N ALA A 258 -11.66 -69.76 57.04
CA ALA A 258 -11.80 -71.21 57.12
C ALA A 258 -11.05 -71.83 58.32
N SER A 259 -10.31 -71.02 59.07
CA SER A 259 -9.64 -71.33 60.35
C SER A 259 -10.40 -70.73 61.52
#